data_AF-W5KI41-F1
#
_entry.id   AF-W5KI41-F1
#
_cell.length_a   1.000
_cell.length_b   1.000
_cell.length_c   1.000
_cell.angle_alpha   90.00
_cell.angle_beta   90.00
_cell.angle_gamma   90.00
#
_symmetry.space_group_name_H-M   'P 1'
#
loop_
_entity.id
_entity.type
_entity.pdbx_description
1 polymer ?
#
loop_
_entity_poly.entity_id
_entity_poly.type
_entity_poly.pdbx_seq_one_letter_code
_entity_poly.pdbx_strand_id
1 'polypeptide(L)'
;MYGTEITGKVGVLALHFFYLLLSIMTVSSAFKCTGQGVFIIKYVCSFCLSENSISEGPVHQQTTDSEDDLVLPKKQSNPMLESPSHRGLHRELLLSHRWGLLPSEKSELKKVMEQRRLEQHREREQALQALTDLQQELHKRRQRLMAYEREEQKRQEDLKNTPEFVRVRDNLRRVRVLGN
;
A
#
# COMPACT_ATOMS: atom_id res chain seq x y z
N MET A 1 15.57 -27.92 -25.20
CA MET A 1 14.63 -26.82 -25.46
C MET A 1 13.97 -26.39 -24.15
N TYR A 2 14.62 -25.55 -23.35
CA TYR A 2 13.95 -24.74 -22.30
C TYR A 2 14.87 -23.56 -22.01
N GLY A 3 14.55 -22.41 -22.57
CA GLY A 3 15.33 -21.21 -22.34
C GLY A 3 14.79 -20.10 -23.18
N THR A 4 13.76 -19.40 -22.67
CA THR A 4 13.34 -18.02 -23.02
C THR A 4 12.07 -17.64 -22.25
N GLU A 5 12.06 -17.69 -20.91
CA GLU A 5 10.94 -17.09 -20.13
C GLU A 5 11.38 -16.17 -18.98
N ILE A 6 12.69 -15.90 -18.85
CA ILE A 6 13.21 -15.12 -17.72
C ILE A 6 13.45 -13.64 -18.09
N THR A 7 13.46 -13.27 -19.37
CA THR A 7 13.83 -11.91 -19.80
C THR A 7 12.71 -10.86 -19.69
N GLY A 8 11.44 -11.26 -19.67
CA GLY A 8 10.30 -10.32 -19.62
C GLY A 8 10.03 -9.73 -18.22
N LYS A 9 10.17 -10.54 -17.16
CA LYS A 9 9.88 -10.11 -15.78
C LYS A 9 10.97 -9.19 -15.21
N VAL A 10 12.22 -9.40 -15.63
CA VAL A 10 13.36 -8.56 -15.21
C VAL A 10 13.25 -7.16 -15.82
N GLY A 11 12.75 -7.04 -17.06
CA GLY A 11 12.52 -5.75 -17.72
C GLY A 11 11.41 -4.90 -17.07
N VAL A 12 10.31 -5.53 -16.65
CA VAL A 12 9.21 -4.83 -15.95
C VAL A 12 9.64 -4.36 -14.56
N LEU A 13 10.41 -5.18 -13.83
CA LEU A 13 10.98 -4.78 -12.54
C LEU A 13 12.00 -3.65 -12.71
N ALA A 14 12.83 -3.68 -13.75
CA ALA A 14 13.78 -2.61 -14.05
C ALA A 14 13.08 -1.28 -14.40
N LEU A 15 12.01 -1.31 -15.18
CA LEU A 15 11.20 -0.11 -15.48
C LEU A 15 10.50 0.43 -14.24
N HIS A 16 9.98 -0.45 -13.38
CA HIS A 16 9.34 -0.03 -12.13
C HIS A 16 10.36 0.55 -11.13
N PHE A 17 11.56 -0.03 -11.05
CA PHE A 17 12.67 0.55 -10.29
C PHE A 17 13.13 1.88 -10.87
N PHE A 18 13.17 2.01 -12.20
CA PHE A 18 13.54 3.26 -12.87
C PHE A 18 12.50 4.36 -12.61
N TYR A 19 11.20 4.06 -12.69
CA TYR A 19 10.12 4.99 -12.33
C TYR A 19 10.11 5.34 -10.84
N LEU A 20 10.40 4.38 -9.96
CA LEU A 20 10.52 4.63 -8.52
C LEU A 20 11.72 5.52 -8.21
N LEU A 21 12.88 5.28 -8.85
CA LEU A 21 14.06 6.13 -8.73
C LEU A 21 13.81 7.52 -9.33
N LEU A 22 13.14 7.63 -10.47
CA LEU A 22 12.79 8.92 -11.08
C LEU A 22 11.80 9.71 -10.20
N SER A 23 10.84 9.01 -9.58
CA SER A 23 9.90 9.58 -8.60
C SER A 23 10.60 10.02 -7.32
N ILE A 24 11.52 9.22 -6.78
CA ILE A 24 12.34 9.56 -5.62
C ILE A 24 13.28 10.73 -5.94
N MET A 25 13.83 10.80 -7.15
CA MET A 25 14.65 11.92 -7.60
C MET A 25 13.82 13.19 -7.86
N THR A 26 12.53 13.11 -8.15
CA THR A 26 11.64 14.28 -8.21
C THR A 26 11.29 14.82 -6.81
N VAL A 27 11.27 13.96 -5.77
CA VAL A 27 11.12 14.42 -4.36
C VAL A 27 12.45 14.76 -3.67
N SER A 28 13.60 14.36 -4.22
CA SER A 28 14.94 14.73 -3.74
C SER A 28 15.62 15.74 -4.66
N SER A 29 15.15 16.99 -4.64
CA SER A 29 15.89 18.11 -5.22
C SER A 29 16.72 18.85 -4.15
N ALA A 30 17.99 18.44 -4.08
CA ALA A 30 19.20 19.17 -3.70
C ALA A 30 19.26 19.92 -2.35
N PHE A 31 19.82 19.25 -1.33
CA PHE A 31 20.53 19.91 -0.23
C PHE A 31 21.99 20.12 -0.66
N LYS A 32 22.35 21.32 -1.13
CA LYS A 32 23.75 21.73 -1.28
C LYS A 32 24.12 22.66 -0.13
N CYS A 33 24.81 22.11 0.87
CA CYS A 33 25.53 22.91 1.85
C CYS A 33 26.85 23.40 1.24
N THR A 34 26.83 24.58 0.65
CA THR A 34 28.01 25.45 0.67
C THR A 34 27.73 26.52 1.72
N GLY A 35 28.64 26.64 2.68
CA GLY A 35 28.42 27.35 3.94
C GLY A 35 27.88 28.77 3.78
N GLN A 36 27.11 29.16 4.80
CA GLN A 36 26.45 30.45 5.04
C GLN A 36 24.97 30.52 4.60
N GLY A 37 24.07 30.35 5.58
CA GLY A 37 22.68 30.80 5.51
C GLY A 37 21.64 29.71 5.23
N VAL A 38 20.85 29.35 6.23
CA VAL A 38 19.62 28.57 6.04
C VAL A 38 18.56 29.50 5.44
N PHE A 39 18.36 29.46 4.12
CA PHE A 39 17.17 30.06 3.51
C PHE A 39 16.03 29.05 3.55
N ILE A 40 15.02 29.30 4.39
CA ILE A 40 13.72 28.63 4.30
C ILE A 40 13.01 29.23 3.07
N ILE A 41 13.22 28.64 1.90
CA ILE A 41 12.35 28.92 0.76
C ILE A 41 11.03 28.21 1.04
N LYS A 42 9.99 28.99 1.38
CA LYS A 42 8.60 28.53 1.30
C LYS A 42 8.32 28.13 -0.15
N TYR A 43 8.48 26.86 -0.47
CA TYR A 43 7.99 26.32 -1.73
C TYR A 43 6.47 26.26 -1.68
N VAL A 44 5.83 27.20 -2.39
CA VAL A 44 4.44 27.04 -2.82
C VAL A 44 4.44 25.89 -3.82
N CYS A 45 3.82 24.77 -3.43
CA CYS A 45 3.55 23.68 -4.36
C CYS A 45 2.71 24.24 -5.52
N SER A 46 3.25 24.13 -6.74
CA SER A 46 2.59 24.55 -7.99
C SER A 46 1.26 23.84 -8.26
N PHE A 47 0.86 22.87 -7.43
CA PHE A 47 -0.45 22.22 -7.48
C PHE A 47 -1.56 23.00 -6.74
N CYS A 48 -1.24 24.04 -5.96
CA CYS A 48 -2.24 24.88 -5.26
C CYS A 48 -2.67 26.14 -6.04
N LEU A 49 -2.20 26.36 -7.27
CA LEU A 49 -2.64 27.46 -8.13
C LEU A 49 -3.29 27.01 -9.45
N SER A 50 -3.60 25.71 -9.62
CA SER A 50 -4.15 25.18 -10.88
C SER A 50 -5.68 25.04 -10.92
N GLU A 51 -6.40 25.52 -9.91
CA GLU A 51 -7.84 25.79 -10.03
C GLU A 51 -8.10 27.30 -9.99
N ASN A 52 -7.34 28.05 -10.79
CA ASN A 52 -7.66 29.41 -11.21
C ASN A 52 -7.85 29.42 -12.74
N SER A 53 -8.79 28.62 -13.23
CA SER A 53 -9.23 28.66 -14.62
C SER A 53 -10.71 29.04 -14.70
N ILE A 54 -11.08 30.13 -14.05
CA ILE A 54 -12.21 30.95 -14.52
C ILE A 54 -11.65 32.35 -14.78
N SER A 55 -11.14 32.50 -16.01
CA SER A 55 -10.79 33.74 -16.72
C SER A 55 -10.70 35.02 -15.87
N GLU A 56 -9.54 35.27 -15.30
CA GLU A 56 -9.09 36.63 -14.99
C GLU A 56 -8.44 37.18 -16.26
N GLY A 57 -9.24 37.86 -17.09
CA GLY A 57 -8.73 38.78 -18.10
C GLY A 57 -8.83 40.20 -17.52
N PRO A 58 -7.85 41.09 -17.75
CA PRO A 58 -7.92 42.45 -17.24
C PRO A 58 -9.14 43.15 -17.85
N VAL A 59 -9.96 43.75 -17.00
CA VAL A 59 -10.98 44.73 -17.40
C VAL A 59 -10.23 45.91 -18.03
N HIS A 60 -10.15 45.93 -19.36
CA HIS A 60 -9.72 47.09 -20.11
C HIS A 60 -10.96 47.85 -20.54
N GLN A 61 -11.23 48.97 -19.87
CA GLN A 61 -12.10 50.01 -20.40
C GLN A 61 -11.41 50.55 -21.67
N GLN A 62 -11.94 50.22 -22.84
CA GLN A 62 -11.53 50.83 -24.10
C GLN A 62 -12.74 51.50 -24.72
N THR A 63 -12.83 52.81 -24.46
CA THR A 63 -13.52 53.75 -25.33
C THR A 63 -12.69 53.92 -26.59
N THR A 64 -13.13 53.37 -27.72
CA THR A 64 -12.86 53.94 -29.05
C THR A 64 -13.91 53.41 -30.02
N ASP A 65 -14.69 54.35 -30.56
CA ASP A 65 -15.50 54.17 -31.76
C ASP A 65 -14.68 53.56 -32.89
N SER A 66 -15.23 52.52 -33.53
CA SER A 66 -15.24 52.30 -34.99
C SER A 66 -15.84 50.92 -35.26
N GLU A 67 -16.93 50.90 -36.02
CA GLU A 67 -17.67 49.72 -36.42
C GLU A 67 -16.86 48.83 -37.38
N ASP A 68 -16.84 47.54 -37.10
CA ASP A 68 -16.75 46.48 -38.12
C ASP A 68 -17.72 45.36 -37.70
N ASP A 69 -18.72 45.13 -38.54
CA ASP A 69 -19.93 44.32 -38.35
C ASP A 69 -19.67 42.83 -38.06
N LEU A 70 -19.41 42.49 -36.80
CA LEU A 70 -19.68 41.16 -36.27
C LEU A 70 -20.51 41.30 -34.99
N VAL A 71 -21.75 40.79 -35.02
CA VAL A 71 -22.54 40.56 -33.80
C VAL A 71 -21.84 39.47 -32.99
N LEU A 72 -20.81 39.84 -32.23
CA LEU A 72 -20.23 38.95 -31.23
C LEU A 72 -21.27 38.78 -30.12
N PRO A 73 -21.63 37.55 -29.73
CA PRO A 73 -22.46 37.32 -28.55
C PRO A 73 -21.79 37.99 -27.35
N LYS A 74 -22.42 39.05 -26.82
CA LYS A 74 -21.95 39.69 -25.59
C LYS A 74 -21.95 38.61 -24.51
N LYS A 75 -20.79 38.35 -23.92
CA LYS A 75 -20.68 37.44 -22.78
C LYS A 75 -21.53 38.03 -21.66
N GLN A 76 -22.70 37.45 -21.43
CA GLN A 76 -23.56 37.83 -20.32
C GLN A 76 -22.74 37.73 -19.03
N SER A 77 -22.76 38.80 -18.23
CA SER A 77 -22.01 38.84 -16.99
C SER A 77 -22.58 37.77 -16.05
N ASN A 78 -21.70 36.90 -15.54
CA ASN A 78 -22.12 35.85 -14.63
C ASN A 78 -22.30 36.49 -13.24
N PRO A 79 -23.53 36.59 -12.70
CA PRO A 79 -23.78 37.29 -11.44
C PRO A 79 -23.04 36.67 -10.23
N MET A 80 -22.69 35.38 -10.29
CA MET A 80 -21.86 34.71 -9.27
C MET A 80 -20.38 35.15 -9.32
N LEU A 81 -19.91 35.61 -10.47
CA LEU A 81 -18.57 36.16 -10.65
C LEU A 81 -18.58 37.68 -10.46
N GLU A 82 -19.65 38.41 -10.72
CA GLU A 82 -19.64 39.88 -10.53
C GLU A 82 -19.70 40.30 -9.06
N SER A 83 -20.26 39.47 -8.18
CA SER A 83 -20.42 39.81 -6.75
C SER A 83 -19.16 39.47 -5.94
N PRO A 84 -18.41 40.46 -5.40
CA PRO A 84 -17.18 40.20 -4.63
C PRO A 84 -17.45 39.44 -3.33
N SER A 85 -18.62 39.68 -2.72
CA SER A 85 -19.07 38.97 -1.51
C SER A 85 -19.25 37.47 -1.76
N HIS A 86 -19.84 37.09 -2.91
CA HIS A 86 -20.03 35.69 -3.28
C HIS A 86 -18.69 34.98 -3.54
N ARG A 87 -17.78 35.63 -4.29
CA ARG A 87 -16.41 35.12 -4.49
C ARG A 87 -15.67 34.93 -3.16
N GLY A 88 -15.80 35.90 -2.25
CA GLY A 88 -15.19 35.85 -0.91
C GLY A 88 -15.69 34.67 -0.09
N LEU A 89 -17.01 34.48 -0.02
CA LEU A 89 -17.62 33.36 0.68
C LEU A 89 -17.25 32.01 0.07
N HIS A 90 -17.24 31.89 -1.27
CA HIS A 90 -16.82 30.67 -1.96
C HIS A 90 -15.38 30.28 -1.61
N ARG A 91 -14.47 31.27 -1.58
CA ARG A 91 -13.09 31.07 -1.17
C ARG A 91 -12.99 30.61 0.29
N GLU A 92 -13.74 31.22 1.19
CA GLU A 92 -13.76 30.85 2.61
C GLU A 92 -14.27 29.43 2.84
N LEU A 93 -15.33 29.02 2.15
CA LEU A 93 -15.89 27.66 2.23
C LEU A 93 -14.89 26.60 1.74
N LEU A 94 -14.22 26.85 0.61
CA LEU A 94 -13.19 25.96 0.08
C LEU A 94 -12.02 25.82 1.06
N LEU A 95 -11.58 26.94 1.66
CA LEU A 95 -10.56 26.92 2.69
C LEU A 95 -11.05 26.09 3.89
N SER A 96 -12.19 26.42 4.48
CA SER A 96 -12.73 25.71 5.65
C SER A 96 -12.86 24.20 5.43
N HIS A 97 -13.25 23.76 4.24
CA HIS A 97 -13.28 22.33 3.87
C HIS A 97 -11.86 21.72 3.76
N ARG A 98 -10.93 22.42 3.11
CA ARG A 98 -9.52 22.00 2.99
C ARG A 98 -8.83 21.89 4.35
N TRP A 99 -9.11 22.83 5.26
CA TRP A 99 -8.55 22.88 6.61
C TRP A 99 -9.30 21.99 7.61
N GLY A 100 -10.39 21.33 7.17
CA GLY A 100 -11.18 20.42 8.01
C GLY A 100 -11.91 21.12 9.16
N LEU A 101 -12.16 22.44 9.04
CA LEU A 101 -12.86 23.23 10.05
C LEU A 101 -14.37 23.02 10.01
N LEU A 102 -14.90 22.53 8.88
CA LEU A 102 -16.30 22.12 8.75
C LEU A 102 -16.46 20.65 9.17
N PRO A 103 -17.54 20.30 9.89
CA PRO A 103 -17.93 18.91 10.13
C PRO A 103 -18.43 18.29 8.82
N SER A 104 -17.50 18.05 7.88
CA SER A 104 -17.79 17.29 6.68
C SER A 104 -17.60 15.83 7.02
N GLU A 105 -18.70 15.08 7.00
CA GLU A 105 -18.58 13.65 6.79
C GLU A 105 -17.80 13.45 5.49
N LYS A 106 -16.71 12.68 5.54
CA LYS A 106 -15.97 12.29 4.34
C LYS A 106 -16.97 11.65 3.38
N SER A 107 -16.89 11.97 2.08
CA SER A 107 -17.72 11.28 1.09
C SER A 107 -17.51 9.77 1.21
N GLU A 108 -18.54 8.98 0.94
CA GLU A 108 -18.49 7.52 1.03
C GLU A 108 -17.29 6.95 0.24
N LEU A 109 -17.02 7.48 -0.96
CA LEU A 109 -15.85 7.11 -1.75
C LEU A 109 -14.52 7.36 -1.02
N LYS A 110 -14.38 8.52 -0.34
CA LYS A 110 -13.16 8.84 0.42
C LYS A 110 -12.99 7.91 1.63
N LYS A 111 -14.08 7.56 2.30
CA LYS A 111 -14.08 6.56 3.39
C LYS A 111 -13.65 5.19 2.86
N VAL A 112 -14.22 4.73 1.75
CA VAL A 112 -13.89 3.43 1.13
C VAL A 112 -12.44 3.37 0.67
N MET A 113 -11.92 4.44 0.07
CA MET A 113 -10.51 4.51 -0.35
C MET A 113 -9.54 4.48 0.84
N GLU A 114 -9.84 5.20 1.91
CA GLU A 114 -9.06 5.20 3.15
C GLU A 114 -9.11 3.83 3.83
N GLN A 115 -10.28 3.22 3.92
CA GLN A 115 -10.48 1.88 4.44
C GLN A 115 -9.66 0.86 3.64
N ARG A 116 -9.74 0.89 2.30
CA ARG A 116 -8.95 0.01 1.44
C ARG A 116 -7.45 0.22 1.64
N ARG A 117 -7.00 1.46 1.83
CA ARG A 117 -5.59 1.75 2.10
C ARG A 117 -5.12 1.14 3.43
N LEU A 118 -5.94 1.23 4.47
CA LEU A 118 -5.65 0.65 5.79
C LEU A 118 -5.66 -0.88 5.74
N GLU A 119 -6.62 -1.48 5.04
CA GLU A 119 -6.71 -2.93 4.88
C GLU A 119 -5.50 -3.49 4.14
N GLN A 120 -5.10 -2.87 3.02
CA GLN A 120 -3.89 -3.25 2.29
C GLN A 120 -2.63 -3.13 3.14
N HIS A 121 -2.53 -2.11 4.00
CA HIS A 121 -1.41 -1.98 4.93
C HIS A 121 -1.39 -3.12 5.94
N ARG A 122 -2.55 -3.41 6.55
CA ARG A 122 -2.71 -4.51 7.50
C ARG A 122 -2.39 -5.87 6.88
N GLU A 123 -2.85 -6.12 5.65
CA GLU A 123 -2.55 -7.34 4.90
C GLU A 123 -1.05 -7.49 4.63
N ARG A 124 -0.37 -6.39 4.26
CA ARG A 124 1.10 -6.40 4.07
C ARG A 124 1.82 -6.69 5.38
N GLU A 125 1.40 -6.06 6.47
CA GLU A 125 1.97 -6.33 7.80
C GLU A 125 1.74 -7.78 8.23
N GLN A 126 0.54 -8.32 8.02
CA GLN A 126 0.21 -9.71 8.32
C GLN A 126 0.99 -10.71 7.44
N ALA A 127 1.20 -10.39 6.15
CA ALA A 127 2.00 -11.20 5.25
C ALA A 127 3.49 -11.20 5.64
N LEU A 128 3.98 -10.10 6.22
CA LEU A 128 5.32 -9.99 6.79
C LEU A 128 5.40 -10.53 8.22
N GLN A 129 4.26 -10.76 8.89
CA GLN A 129 4.22 -11.19 10.26
C GLN A 129 4.66 -12.66 10.33
N ALA A 130 5.81 -12.89 10.97
CA ALA A 130 6.22 -14.23 11.33
C ALA A 130 5.16 -14.88 12.25
N LEU A 131 5.03 -16.21 12.15
CA LEU A 131 4.20 -17.00 13.07
C LEU A 131 4.50 -16.59 14.51
N THR A 132 3.47 -16.34 15.30
CA THR A 132 3.62 -15.93 16.71
C THR A 132 4.40 -17.01 17.48
N ASP A 133 5.15 -16.65 18.51
CA ASP A 133 5.93 -17.60 19.32
C ASP A 133 5.08 -18.80 19.80
N LEU A 134 3.84 -18.54 20.24
CA LEU A 134 2.88 -19.57 20.59
C LEU A 134 2.50 -20.48 19.40
N GLN A 135 2.26 -19.91 18.22
CA GLN A 135 1.95 -20.68 17.00
C GLN A 135 3.13 -21.56 16.58
N GLN A 136 4.36 -21.04 16.68
CA GLN A 136 5.58 -21.81 16.43
C GLN A 136 5.71 -22.98 17.40
N GLU A 137 5.47 -22.76 18.69
CA GLU A 137 5.57 -23.81 19.70
C GLU A 137 4.49 -24.89 19.51
N LEU A 138 3.25 -24.50 19.16
CA LEU A 138 2.21 -25.45 18.78
C LEU A 138 2.61 -26.27 17.55
N HIS A 139 3.24 -25.64 16.55
CA HIS A 139 3.73 -26.34 15.36
C HIS A 139 4.81 -27.37 15.73
N LYS A 140 5.80 -26.99 16.53
CA LYS A 140 6.85 -27.89 17.03
C LYS A 140 6.26 -29.06 17.82
N ARG A 141 5.29 -28.80 18.71
CA ARG A 141 4.63 -29.85 19.50
C ARG A 141 3.88 -30.84 18.60
N ARG A 142 3.17 -30.35 17.58
CA ARG A 142 2.52 -31.20 16.57
C ARG A 142 3.53 -32.05 15.81
N GLN A 143 4.64 -31.47 15.36
CA GLN A 143 5.68 -32.22 14.67
C GLN A 143 6.27 -33.34 15.53
N ARG A 144 6.51 -33.07 16.82
CA ARG A 144 6.98 -34.10 17.78
C ARG A 144 5.98 -35.25 17.92
N LEU A 145 4.69 -34.94 18.09
CA LEU A 145 3.64 -35.96 18.19
C LEU A 145 3.57 -36.83 16.93
N MET A 146 3.59 -36.21 15.74
CA MET A 146 3.59 -36.93 14.46
C MET A 146 4.84 -37.82 14.29
N ALA A 147 5.99 -37.40 14.83
CA ALA A 147 7.21 -38.22 14.82
C ALA A 147 7.06 -39.45 15.73
N TYR A 148 6.53 -39.25 16.95
CA TYR A 148 6.27 -40.36 17.87
C TYR A 148 5.24 -41.35 17.32
N GLU A 149 4.15 -40.87 16.72
CA GLU A 149 3.14 -41.73 16.08
C GLU A 149 3.75 -42.58 14.97
N ARG A 150 4.60 -41.98 14.13
CA ARG A 150 5.30 -42.71 13.06
C ARG A 150 6.31 -43.72 13.60
N GLU A 151 7.04 -43.37 14.65
CA GLU A 151 7.98 -44.28 15.30
C GLU A 151 7.26 -45.47 15.93
N GLU A 152 6.12 -45.25 16.59
CA GLU A 152 5.31 -46.32 17.17
C GLU A 152 4.73 -47.23 16.09
N GLN A 153 4.24 -46.67 14.97
CA GLN A 153 3.83 -47.46 13.81
C GLN A 153 4.96 -48.34 13.29
N LYS A 154 6.17 -47.78 13.15
CA LYS A 154 7.35 -48.52 12.72
C LYS A 154 7.72 -49.64 13.71
N ARG A 155 7.68 -49.37 15.02
CA ARG A 155 7.93 -50.39 16.05
C ARG A 155 6.91 -51.53 15.97
N GLN A 156 5.64 -51.22 15.76
CA GLN A 156 4.59 -52.23 15.59
C GLN A 156 4.78 -53.05 14.31
N GLU A 157 5.19 -52.41 13.23
CA GLU A 157 5.52 -53.07 11.97
C GLU A 157 6.75 -53.98 12.13
N ASP A 158 7.82 -53.50 12.78
CA ASP A 158 9.02 -54.30 13.06
C ASP A 158 8.70 -55.54 13.92
N LEU A 159 7.80 -55.40 14.91
CA LEU A 159 7.31 -56.53 15.72
C LEU A 159 6.51 -57.54 14.88
N LYS A 160 5.70 -57.08 13.92
CA LYS A 160 4.95 -57.95 13.01
C LYS A 160 5.85 -58.64 11.98
N ASN A 161 6.85 -57.92 11.48
CA ASN A 161 7.85 -58.41 10.51
C ASN A 161 8.89 -59.33 11.16
N THR A 162 8.97 -59.37 12.49
CA THR A 162 9.86 -60.29 13.21
C THR A 162 9.42 -61.74 12.98
N PRO A 163 10.29 -62.62 12.45
CA PRO A 163 9.93 -64.01 12.19
C PRO A 163 9.53 -64.77 13.46
N GLU A 164 8.58 -65.70 13.31
CA GLU A 164 7.89 -66.38 14.41
C GLU A 164 8.85 -67.18 15.32
N PHE A 165 9.83 -67.88 14.73
CA PHE A 165 10.82 -68.64 15.50
C PHE A 165 11.68 -67.77 16.44
N VAL A 166 11.95 -66.51 16.08
CA VAL A 166 12.66 -65.56 16.95
C VAL A 166 11.77 -65.16 18.12
N ARG A 167 10.49 -64.88 17.86
CA ARG A 167 9.50 -64.52 18.89
C ARG A 167 9.31 -65.66 19.90
N VAL A 168 9.18 -66.90 19.43
CA VAL A 168 9.03 -68.10 20.28
C VAL A 168 10.27 -68.30 21.15
N ARG A 169 11.48 -68.18 20.57
CA ARG A 169 12.73 -68.31 21.31
C ARG A 169 12.86 -67.27 22.44
N ASP A 170 12.53 -66.02 22.18
CA ASP A 170 12.64 -64.95 23.17
C ASP A 170 11.59 -65.08 24.29
N ASN A 171 10.40 -65.61 23.98
CA ASN A 171 9.40 -65.96 25.00
C ASN A 171 9.88 -67.08 25.92
N LEU A 172 10.46 -68.14 25.37
CA LEU A 172 11.03 -69.24 26.16
C LEU A 172 12.18 -68.76 27.06
N ARG A 173 12.99 -67.79 26.59
CA ARG A 173 14.04 -67.14 27.42
C ARG A 173 13.43 -66.34 28.57
N ARG A 174 12.38 -65.55 28.33
CA ARG A 174 11.70 -64.76 29.38
C ARG A 174 11.07 -65.64 30.46
N VAL A 175 10.41 -66.74 30.07
CA VAL A 175 9.76 -67.66 31.03
C VAL A 175 10.80 -68.37 31.91
N ARG A 176 11.97 -68.74 31.36
CA ARG A 176 13.06 -69.36 32.13
C ARG A 176 13.67 -68.42 33.18
N VAL A 177 13.61 -67.10 32.99
CA VAL A 177 14.16 -66.12 33.94
C VAL A 177 13.20 -65.83 35.10
N LEU A 178 11.89 -66.03 34.92
CA LEU A 178 10.87 -65.83 35.96
C LEU A 178 10.54 -67.11 36.75
N GLY A 179 11.12 -68.26 36.39
CA GLY A 179 10.82 -69.57 36.94
C GLY A 179 11.88 -70.16 37.87
N ASN A 180 12.81 -69.35 38.39
CA ASN A 180 13.80 -69.73 39.41
C ASN A 180 13.59 -68.92 40.69
#